data_AF-A0AA48HNS8-F1
#
_entry.id   AF-A0AA48HNS8-F1
#
_cell.length_a   1.000
_cell.length_b   1.000
_cell.length_c   1.000
_cell.angle_alpha   90.00
_cell.angle_beta   90.00
_cell.angle_gamma   90.00
#
_symmetry.space_group_name_H-M   'P 1'
#
loop_
_entity.id
_entity.type
_entity.pdbx_description
1 polymer ?
#
loop_
_entity_poly.entity_id
_entity_poly.type
_entity_poly.pdbx_seq_one_letter_code
_entity_poly.pdbx_strand_id
1 'polypeptide(L)' 'MYQLISPIQSISTIESRYPGLLKNYEWIELKALHQPSDEIWSYTTAPKTWEMMGGRSGYALVRDGKAIFYCVTLMN' A
#
# COMPACT_ATOMS: atom_id res chain seq x y z
N MET A 1 4.55 -1.73 13.94
CA MET A 1 4.68 -2.97 13.14
C MET A 1 3.57 -2.95 12.09
N TYR A 2 3.91 -3.09 10.82
CA TYR A 2 2.94 -3.10 9.72
C TYR A 2 2.31 -4.49 9.60
N GLN A 3 0.99 -4.57 9.51
CA GLN A 3 0.26 -5.81 9.28
C GLN A 3 -0.20 -5.84 7.84
N LEU A 4 0.26 -6.84 7.09
CA LEU A 4 -0.23 -7.15 5.75
C LEU A 4 -1.61 -7.80 5.88
N ILE A 5 -2.63 -7.22 5.26
CA ILE A 5 -4.03 -7.58 5.53
C ILE A 5 -4.56 -8.55 4.47
N SER A 6 -4.35 -8.23 3.20
CA SER A 6 -4.85 -9.03 2.08
C SER A 6 -4.05 -8.77 0.80
N PRO A 7 -3.76 -9.80 -0.01
CA PRO A 7 -3.31 -9.59 -1.38
C PRO A 7 -4.44 -8.94 -2.19
N ILE A 8 -4.10 -7.93 -2.98
CA ILE A 8 -5.06 -7.18 -3.80
C ILE A 8 -4.91 -7.60 -5.26
N GLN A 9 -6.06 -7.70 -5.94
CA GLN A 9 -6.19 -8.42 -7.21
C GLN A 9 -5.74 -7.65 -8.46
N SER A 10 -5.57 -6.31 -8.44
CA SER A 10 -5.03 -5.53 -9.58
C SER A 10 -4.82 -4.03 -9.26
N ILE A 11 -3.81 -3.40 -9.87
CA ILE A 11 -3.58 -1.94 -9.84
C ILE A 11 -4.82 -1.16 -10.28
N SER A 12 -5.49 -1.60 -11.35
CA SER A 12 -6.66 -0.90 -11.91
C SER A 12 -7.85 -0.87 -10.94
N THR A 13 -8.02 -1.92 -10.14
CA THR A 13 -9.04 -1.98 -9.08
C THR A 13 -8.76 -0.97 -7.97
N ILE A 14 -7.49 -0.79 -7.61
CA ILE A 14 -7.08 0.17 -6.57
C ILE A 14 -7.33 1.61 -7.06
N GLU A 15 -6.96 1.92 -8.29
CA GLU A 15 -7.13 3.24 -8.89
C GLU A 15 -8.60 3.62 -9.07
N SER A 16 -9.46 2.66 -9.43
CA SER A 16 -10.91 2.87 -9.50
C SER A 16 -11.51 3.21 -8.14
N ARG A 17 -11.01 2.57 -7.06
CA ARG A 17 -11.49 2.81 -5.70
C ARG A 17 -11.00 4.13 -5.13
N TYR A 18 -9.80 4.58 -5.51
CA TYR A 18 -9.17 5.78 -4.99
C TYR A 18 -8.56 6.63 -6.12
N PRO A 19 -9.36 7.45 -6.83
CA PRO A 19 -8.87 8.27 -7.93
C PRO A 19 -7.78 9.26 -7.50
N GLY A 20 -7.76 9.67 -6.24
CA GLY A 20 -6.73 10.55 -5.66
C GLY A 20 -5.33 9.94 -5.64
N LEU A 21 -5.20 8.61 -5.65
CA LEU A 21 -3.89 7.94 -5.71
C LEU A 21 -3.16 8.18 -7.02
N LEU A 22 -3.87 8.47 -8.12
CA LEU A 22 -3.25 8.68 -9.44
C LEU A 22 -2.26 9.85 -9.45
N LYS A 23 -2.42 10.81 -8.52
CA LYS A 23 -1.53 11.97 -8.35
C LYS A 23 -0.55 11.82 -7.19
N ASN A 24 -0.60 10.70 -6.46
CA ASN A 24 0.32 10.42 -5.36
C ASN A 24 1.67 9.96 -5.91
N TYR A 25 2.75 10.65 -5.53
CA TYR A 25 4.11 10.35 -6.00
C TYR A 25 4.56 8.93 -5.64
N GLU A 26 4.29 8.48 -4.41
CA GLU A 26 4.61 7.13 -3.96
C GLU A 26 3.84 6.07 -4.76
N TRP A 27 2.60 6.35 -5.17
CA TRP A 27 1.84 5.44 -6.03
C TRP A 27 2.41 5.37 -7.44
N ILE A 28 2.80 6.51 -8.01
CA ILE A 28 3.45 6.56 -9.33
C ILE A 28 4.76 5.77 -9.29
N GLU A 29 5.55 5.92 -8.24
CA GLU A 29 6.80 5.20 -8.04
C GLU A 29 6.57 3.70 -7.82
N LEU A 30 5.59 3.31 -7.00
CA LEU A 30 5.19 1.92 -6.82
C LEU A 30 4.86 1.25 -8.17
N LYS A 31 4.09 1.93 -9.03
CA LYS A 31 3.77 1.43 -10.38
C LYS A 31 4.99 1.33 -11.28
N ALA A 32 5.93 2.27 -11.18
CA ALA A 32 7.16 2.23 -11.96
C ALA A 32 8.08 1.06 -11.55
N LEU A 33 8.03 0.66 -10.27
CA LEU A 33 8.81 -0.47 -9.72
C LEU A 33 8.13 -1.84 -9.91
N HIS A 34 6.81 -1.85 -10.15
CA HIS A 34 6.00 -3.06 -10.24
C HIS A 34 6.37 -3.92 -11.45
N GLN A 35 6.64 -5.20 -11.19
CA GLN A 35 6.89 -6.23 -12.19
C GLN A 35 5.75 -7.25 -12.24
N PRO A 36 5.57 -8.00 -13.35
CA PRO A 36 4.47 -8.97 -13.47
C PRO A 36 4.45 -10.07 -12.40
N SER A 37 5.59 -10.38 -11.78
CA SER A 37 5.73 -11.36 -10.71
C SER A 37 5.51 -10.78 -9.31
N ASP A 38 5.32 -9.47 -9.19
CA ASP A 38 5.13 -8.82 -7.91
C ASP A 38 3.67 -8.85 -7.48
N GLU A 39 3.47 -8.86 -6.17
CA GLU A 39 2.16 -8.76 -5.54
C GLU A 39 1.99 -7.39 -4.91
N ILE A 40 0.75 -6.90 -4.86
CA ILE A 40 0.41 -5.68 -4.12
C ILE A 40 -0.47 -6.07 -2.94
N TRP A 41 -0.07 -5.65 -1.75
CA TRP A 41 -0.76 -5.97 -0.50
C TRP A 41 -1.24 -4.70 0.19
N SER A 42 -2.42 -4.72 0.78
CA SER A 42 -2.82 -3.67 1.72
C SER A 42 -2.10 -3.86 3.06
N TYR A 43 -1.73 -2.75 3.69
CA TYR A 43 -1.20 -2.77 5.04
C TYR A 43 -1.86 -1.70 5.92
N THR A 44 -1.87 -1.95 7.23
CA THR A 44 -2.19 -0.96 8.25
C THR A 44 -1.28 -1.14 9.46
N THR A 45 -1.03 -0.05 10.20
CA THR A 45 -0.43 -0.12 11.53
C THR A 45 -1.43 -0.67 12.55
N ALA A 46 -0.91 -1.27 13.63
CA ALA A 46 -1.74 -1.81 14.71
C ALA A 46 -2.74 -0.77 15.26
N PRO A 47 -3.93 -1.19 15.73
CA PRO A 47 -4.97 -0.28 16.24
C PRO A 47 -4.46 0.68 17.33
N LYS A 48 -3.62 0.19 18.26
CA LYS A 48 -3.00 1.01 19.30
C LYS A 48 -2.18 2.18 18.72
N THR A 49 -1.55 2.00 17.56
CA THR A 49 -0.80 3.07 16.88
C THR A 49 -1.74 4.14 16.31
N TRP A 50 -2.93 3.75 15.85
CA TRP A 50 -3.96 4.70 15.43
C TRP A 50 -4.50 5.51 16.60
N GLU A 51 -4.75 4.88 17.75
CA GLU A 51 -5.19 5.56 18.99
C GLU A 51 -4.19 6.62 19.47
N MET A 52 -2.89 6.43 19.17
CA MET A 52 -1.82 7.36 19.53
C MET A 52 -1.51 8.41 18.46
N MET A 53 -2.38 8.59 17.44
CA MET A 53 -2.17 9.52 16.31
C MET A 53 -0.85 9.27 15.53
N GLY A 54 -0.49 7.99 15.39
CA GLY A 54 0.65 7.55 14.56
C GLY A 54 0.23 6.57 13.47
N GLY A 55 -1.07 6.49 13.18
CA GLY A 55 -1.66 5.50 12.30
C GLY A 55 -1.21 5.67 10.86
N ARG A 56 -0.89 4.57 10.18
CA ARG A 56 -0.61 4.56 8.73
C ARG A 56 -1.28 3.38 8.07
N SER A 57 -1.87 3.60 6.92
CA SER A 57 -2.41 2.56 6.05
C SER A 57 -2.07 2.86 4.61
N GLY A 58 -1.96 1.81 3.80
CA GLY A 58 -1.66 1.95 2.39
C GLY A 58 -1.40 0.63 1.69
N TYR A 59 -0.53 0.69 0.68
CA TYR A 59 -0.20 -0.44 -0.18
C TYR A 59 1.29 -0.74 -0.16
N ALA A 60 1.65 -2.02 -0.14
CA ALA A 60 3.02 -2.50 -0.21
C ALA A 60 3.22 -3.28 -1.49
N LEU A 61 4.34 -3.04 -2.18
CA LEU A 61 4.81 -3.88 -3.27
C LEU A 61 5.62 -5.03 -2.67
N VAL A 62 5.23 -6.26 -2.96
CA VAL A 62 5.82 -7.47 -2.40
C VAL A 62 6.44 -8.29 -3.54
N ARG A 63 7.73 -8.60 -3.40
CA ARG A 63 8.48 -9.47 -4.32
C ARG A 63 9.11 -10.58 -3.50
N ASP A 64 8.93 -11.83 -3.93
CA ASP A 64 9.44 -13.01 -3.24
C ASP A 64 9.08 -13.05 -1.74
N GLY A 65 7.84 -12.66 -1.41
CA GLY A 65 7.32 -12.62 -0.04
C GLY A 65 7.87 -11.49 0.84
N LYS A 66 8.64 -10.55 0.27
CA LYS A 66 9.19 -9.39 1.00
C LYS A 66 8.63 -8.09 0.45
N ALA A 67 8.23 -7.19 1.34
CA ALA A 67 7.84 -5.84 0.96
C ALA A 67 9.09 -5.05 0.53
N ILE A 68 9.10 -4.59 -0.71
CA ILE A 68 10.20 -3.81 -1.31
C ILE A 68 9.88 -2.32 -1.42
N PHE A 69 8.60 -1.95 -1.32
CA PHE A 69 8.15 -0.55 -1.35
C PHE A 69 6.83 -0.38 -0.58
N TYR A 70 6.60 0.81 -0.03
CA TYR A 70 5.37 1.18 0.67
C TYR A 70 4.84 2.52 0.16
N CYS A 71 3.58 2.55 -0.23
CA CYS A 71 2.81 3.76 -0.51
C CYS A 71 1.84 3.99 0.65
N VAL A 72 1.89 5.15 1.29
CA VAL A 72 0.98 5.57 2.35
C VAL A 72 -0.21 6.28 1.73
N THR A 73 -1.43 5.86 2.08
CA THR A 73 -2.66 6.46 1.55
C THR A 73 -3.50 7.12 2.62
N LEU A 74 -3.35 6.69 3.87
CA LEU A 74 -4.04 7.23 5.02
C LEU A 74 -3.06 7.39 6.20
N MET A 75 -3.23 8.51 6.89
CA MET A 75 -2.52 8.84 8.12
C MET A 75 -3.53 9.38 9.14
N ASN A 76 -3.28 9.17 10.42
CA ASN A 76 -4.01 9.77 11.54
C ASN A 76 -3.07 10.57 12.42
#